data_AF-A0A327JDP1-F1
#
_entry.id   AF-A0A327JDP1-F1
#
_cell.length_a   1.000
_cell.length_b   1.000
_cell.length_c   1.000
_cell.angle_alpha   90.00
_cell.angle_beta   90.00
_cell.angle_gamma   90.00
#
_symmetry.space_group_name_H-M   'P 1'
#
loop_
_entity.id
_entity.type
_entity.pdbx_description
1 polymer ?
#
loop_
_entity_poly.entity_id
_entity_poly.type
_entity_poly.pdbx_seq_one_letter_code
_entity_poly.pdbx_strand_id
1 'polypeptide(L)'
;MPEVRYGRAELPEPVQRMREALIEAAKSGNVEELRTVFEMNELMPTLSFGDITDPIEHLKKASGDGEGREVMAILLEVLEAGWVHVDAGKPSEMYVWPYFAQYPLADLTPPQLVELFRIVTSYDYQEMQTYGTYIFYRVGIGPDGTLHYFVAGD
;
A
#
# COMPACT_ATOMS: atom_id res chain seq x y z
N MET A 1 7.32 9.14 -16.30
CA MET A 1 6.78 8.22 -15.27
C MET A 1 7.96 7.67 -14.47
N PRO A 2 7.84 7.49 -13.15
CA PRO A 2 8.93 6.97 -12.33
C PRO A 2 9.24 5.50 -12.69
N GLU A 3 10.49 5.07 -12.60
CA GLU A 3 10.87 3.69 -12.95
C GLU A 3 10.18 2.66 -12.05
N VAL A 4 9.51 1.67 -12.65
CA VAL A 4 8.89 0.56 -11.91
C VAL A 4 9.96 -0.46 -11.53
N ARG A 5 10.02 -0.79 -10.25
CA ARG A 5 10.93 -1.77 -9.66
C ARG A 5 10.13 -2.87 -8.97
N TYR A 6 10.75 -4.04 -8.79
CA TYR A 6 10.09 -5.23 -8.26
C TYR A 6 10.97 -5.92 -7.22
N GLY A 7 10.33 -6.63 -6.29
CA GLY A 7 11.03 -7.31 -5.20
C GLY A 7 11.70 -6.32 -4.24
N ARG A 8 12.68 -6.81 -3.46
CA ARG A 8 13.29 -6.04 -2.35
C ARG A 8 14.72 -5.56 -2.60
N ALA A 9 15.39 -6.07 -3.64
CA ALA A 9 16.84 -5.93 -3.80
C ALA A 9 17.32 -4.48 -3.90
N GLU A 10 16.49 -3.60 -4.46
CA GLU A 10 16.81 -2.20 -4.71
C GLU A 10 16.26 -1.26 -3.64
N LEU A 11 15.59 -1.79 -2.62
CA LEU A 11 15.09 -1.01 -1.48
C LEU A 11 16.22 -0.76 -0.47
N PRO A 12 16.29 0.42 0.15
CA PRO A 12 17.12 0.63 1.34
C PRO A 12 16.75 -0.34 2.46
N GLU A 13 17.74 -0.75 3.28
CA GLU A 13 17.52 -1.69 4.38
C GLU A 13 16.36 -1.28 5.32
N PRO A 14 16.21 -0.01 5.72
CA PRO A 14 15.08 0.39 6.58
C PRO A 14 13.72 0.15 5.91
N VAL A 15 13.61 0.42 4.61
CA VAL A 15 12.39 0.17 3.81
C VAL A 15 12.11 -1.32 3.69
N GLN A 16 13.15 -2.14 3.49
CA GLN A 16 13.01 -3.59 3.48
C GLN A 16 12.46 -4.10 4.82
N ARG A 17 12.99 -3.63 5.95
CA ARG A 17 12.54 -4.05 7.29
C ARG A 17 11.08 -3.70 7.55
N MET A 18 10.66 -2.47 7.25
CA MET A 18 9.25 -2.08 7.41
C MET A 18 8.32 -2.89 6.49
N ARG A 19 8.70 -3.07 5.22
CA ARG A 19 7.95 -3.92 4.28
C ARG A 19 7.83 -5.36 4.78
N GLU A 20 8.91 -5.94 5.30
CA GLU A 20 8.92 -7.30 5.84
C GLU A 20 8.05 -7.41 7.10
N ALA A 21 8.10 -6.44 8.01
CA ALA A 21 7.24 -6.40 9.18
C ALA A 21 5.75 -6.39 8.82
N LEU A 22 5.36 -5.56 7.83
CA LEU A 22 3.99 -5.53 7.30
C LEU A 22 3.56 -6.87 6.68
N ILE A 23 4.44 -7.48 5.88
CA ILE A 23 4.18 -8.77 5.24
C ILE A 23 4.01 -9.89 6.28
N GLU A 24 4.89 -9.96 7.28
CA GLU A 24 4.82 -11.02 8.30
C GLU A 24 3.60 -10.83 9.22
N ALA A 25 3.27 -9.57 9.58
CA ALA A 25 2.02 -9.27 10.27
C ALA A 25 0.81 -9.72 9.44
N ALA A 26 0.77 -9.38 8.15
CA ALA A 26 -0.33 -9.75 7.26
C ALA A 26 -0.47 -11.27 7.04
N LYS A 27 0.64 -12.01 6.92
CA LYS A 27 0.64 -13.48 6.81
C LYS A 27 0.12 -14.19 8.06
N SER A 28 0.21 -13.56 9.23
CA SER A 28 -0.30 -14.15 10.48
C SER A 28 -1.82 -14.33 10.48
N GLY A 29 -2.55 -13.51 9.72
CA GLY A 29 -4.02 -13.42 9.77
C GLY A 29 -4.57 -12.86 11.09
N ASN A 30 -3.70 -12.39 12.00
CA ASN A 30 -4.05 -11.67 13.22
C ASN A 30 -3.83 -10.16 13.01
N VAL A 31 -4.91 -9.42 12.77
CA VAL A 31 -4.84 -7.98 12.46
C VAL A 31 -4.18 -7.16 13.58
N GLU A 32 -4.21 -7.63 14.85
CA GLU A 32 -3.53 -6.95 15.96
C GLU A 32 -2.01 -6.91 15.80
N GLU A 33 -1.38 -7.81 15.03
CA GLU A 33 0.07 -7.75 14.76
C GLU A 33 0.44 -6.45 14.02
N LEU A 34 -0.48 -5.87 13.24
CA LEU A 34 -0.25 -4.59 12.57
C LEU A 34 -0.15 -3.42 13.58
N ARG A 35 -0.75 -3.54 14.76
CA ARG A 35 -0.67 -2.51 15.80
C ARG A 35 0.77 -2.28 16.20
N THR A 36 1.50 -3.36 16.47
CA THR A 36 2.92 -3.30 16.82
C THR A 36 3.73 -2.68 15.69
N VAL A 37 3.45 -3.01 14.42
CA VAL A 37 4.13 -2.40 13.27
C VAL A 37 3.87 -0.89 13.19
N PHE A 38 2.63 -0.45 13.44
CA PHE A 38 2.28 0.98 13.44
C PHE A 38 2.93 1.75 14.59
N GLU A 39 3.02 1.13 15.77
CA GLU A 39 3.65 1.69 16.97
C GLU A 39 5.18 1.74 16.88
N MET A 40 5.80 1.05 15.91
CA MET A 40 7.24 1.21 15.62
C MET A 40 7.57 2.57 15.01
N ASN A 41 6.59 3.25 14.40
CA ASN A 41 6.77 4.61 13.91
C ASN A 41 6.71 5.62 15.08
N GLU A 42 7.44 6.73 14.94
CA GLU A 42 7.25 7.88 15.84
C GLU A 42 5.85 8.50 15.72
N LEU A 43 5.28 8.45 14.51
CA LEU A 43 3.93 8.94 14.20
C LEU A 43 3.10 7.83 13.59
N MET A 44 1.84 7.71 14.05
CA MET A 44 0.89 6.78 13.48
C MET A 44 0.75 7.00 11.97
N PRO A 45 0.79 5.93 11.14
CA PRO A 45 0.57 6.05 9.72
C PRO A 45 -0.86 6.52 9.42
N THR A 46 -1.04 7.21 8.30
CA THR A 46 -2.37 7.52 7.80
C THR A 46 -3.05 6.24 7.30
N LEU A 47 -4.16 5.86 7.93
CA LEU A 47 -5.00 4.73 7.50
C LEU A 47 -6.33 5.18 6.86
N SER A 48 -6.71 6.43 7.06
CA SER A 48 -7.92 7.06 6.50
C SER A 48 -7.70 8.57 6.37
N PHE A 49 -8.43 9.23 5.47
CA PHE A 49 -8.50 10.69 5.40
C PHE A 49 -9.43 11.31 6.47
N GLY A 50 -10.22 10.48 7.15
CA GLY A 50 -11.03 10.87 8.31
C GLY A 50 -10.38 10.52 9.65
N ASP A 51 -11.02 10.96 10.73
CA ASP A 51 -10.54 10.68 12.09
C ASP A 51 -10.66 9.19 12.43
N ILE A 52 -9.56 8.59 12.90
CA ILE A 52 -9.51 7.23 13.42
C ILE A 52 -9.17 7.27 14.91
N THR A 53 -9.94 6.55 15.73
CA THR A 53 -9.64 6.42 17.18
C THR A 53 -8.79 5.20 17.46
N ASP A 54 -9.11 4.06 16.82
CA ASP A 54 -8.35 2.82 16.92
C ASP A 54 -8.02 2.32 15.52
N PRO A 55 -6.73 2.15 15.17
CA PRO A 55 -6.31 1.69 13.86
C PRO A 55 -6.83 0.30 13.53
N ILE A 56 -6.88 -0.62 14.49
CA ILE A 56 -7.27 -2.01 14.25
C ILE A 56 -8.78 -2.13 14.07
N GLU A 57 -9.56 -1.42 14.88
CA GLU A 57 -11.01 -1.37 14.69
C GLU A 57 -11.39 -0.70 13.36
N HIS A 58 -10.59 0.27 12.89
CA HIS A 58 -10.75 0.83 11.56
C HIS A 58 -10.52 -0.24 10.47
N LEU A 59 -9.40 -0.98 10.52
CA LEU A 59 -9.10 -2.02 9.54
C LEU A 59 -10.13 -3.16 9.54
N LYS A 60 -10.62 -3.58 10.72
CA LYS A 60 -11.70 -4.58 10.82
C LYS A 60 -12.99 -4.10 10.15
N LYS A 61 -13.38 -2.84 10.35
CA LYS A 61 -14.57 -2.25 9.72
C LYS A 61 -14.44 -2.10 8.20
N ALA A 62 -13.23 -1.83 7.72
CA ALA A 62 -12.94 -1.76 6.29
C ALA A 62 -12.92 -3.15 5.63
N SER A 63 -12.70 -4.20 6.42
CA SER A 63 -12.67 -5.58 5.97
C SER A 63 -14.08 -6.18 5.86
N GLY A 64 -14.41 -6.78 4.73
CA GLY A 64 -15.67 -7.45 4.45
C GLY A 64 -15.88 -8.73 5.28
N ASP A 65 -14.82 -9.32 5.83
CA ASP A 65 -14.91 -10.43 6.80
C ASP A 65 -15.18 -9.95 8.24
N GLY A 66 -15.13 -8.63 8.49
CA GLY A 66 -15.30 -8.01 9.81
C GLY A 66 -14.16 -8.22 10.81
N GLU A 67 -13.13 -8.98 10.42
CA GLU A 67 -12.05 -9.43 11.30
C GLU A 67 -10.67 -8.94 10.82
N GLY A 68 -10.62 -8.28 9.66
CA GLY A 68 -9.41 -7.64 9.12
C GLY A 68 -8.64 -8.49 8.11
N ARG A 69 -9.03 -9.75 7.86
CA ARG A 69 -8.20 -10.66 7.04
C ARG A 69 -8.24 -10.32 5.56
N GLU A 70 -9.35 -9.77 5.06
CA GLU A 70 -9.42 -9.26 3.69
C GLU A 70 -8.44 -8.10 3.50
N VAL A 71 -8.43 -7.15 4.43
CA VAL A 71 -7.49 -6.02 4.40
C VAL A 71 -6.03 -6.48 4.52
N MET A 72 -5.75 -7.52 5.31
CA MET A 72 -4.42 -8.12 5.38
C MET A 72 -4.01 -8.80 4.06
N ALA A 73 -4.94 -9.49 3.40
CA ALA A 73 -4.69 -10.07 2.07
C ALA A 73 -4.43 -8.96 1.02
N ILE A 74 -5.19 -7.88 1.06
CA ILE A 74 -4.97 -6.69 0.21
C ILE A 74 -3.58 -6.09 0.47
N LEU A 75 -3.18 -5.93 1.73
CA LEU A 75 -1.85 -5.44 2.10
C LEU A 75 -0.73 -6.31 1.49
N LEU A 76 -0.88 -7.64 1.51
CA LEU A 76 0.07 -8.55 0.87
C LEU A 76 0.14 -8.33 -0.64
N GLU A 77 -0.99 -8.35 -1.36
CA GLU A 77 -1.01 -8.16 -2.82
C GLU A 77 -0.44 -6.79 -3.21
N VAL A 78 -0.74 -5.74 -2.44
CA VAL A 78 -0.15 -4.39 -2.64
C VAL A 78 1.36 -4.43 -2.48
N LEU A 79 1.90 -5.04 -1.42
CA LEU A 79 3.35 -5.09 -1.16
C LEU A 79 4.11 -6.08 -2.06
N GLU A 80 3.42 -7.04 -2.67
CA GLU A 80 3.96 -7.95 -3.69
C GLU A 80 4.02 -7.32 -5.09
N ALA A 81 3.21 -6.31 -5.35
CA ALA A 81 3.24 -5.57 -6.61
C ALA A 81 4.54 -4.79 -6.82
N GLY A 82 4.73 -4.29 -8.04
CA GLY A 82 5.80 -3.36 -8.36
C GLY A 82 5.67 -2.05 -7.57
N TRP A 83 6.80 -1.38 -7.34
CA TRP A 83 6.89 -0.12 -6.62
C TRP A 83 7.71 0.91 -7.38
N VAL A 84 7.60 2.16 -6.95
CA VAL A 84 8.36 3.29 -7.48
C VAL A 84 9.00 4.07 -6.36
N HIS A 85 10.17 4.64 -6.64
CA HIS A 85 10.82 5.63 -5.79
C HIS A 85 10.53 7.01 -6.36
N VAL A 86 9.86 7.85 -5.57
CA VAL A 86 9.43 9.19 -5.99
C VAL A 86 10.09 10.26 -5.15
N ASP A 87 10.22 11.46 -5.73
CA ASP A 87 10.69 12.66 -5.05
C ASP A 87 12.06 12.53 -4.34
N ALA A 88 12.96 11.72 -4.90
CA ALA A 88 14.31 11.51 -4.38
C ALA A 88 15.02 12.83 -4.01
N GLY A 89 15.54 12.91 -2.78
CA GLY A 89 16.22 14.08 -2.23
C GLY A 89 15.31 15.19 -1.70
N LYS A 90 13.99 15.01 -1.73
CA LYS A 90 13.02 15.98 -1.19
C LYS A 90 12.41 15.49 0.13
N PRO A 91 11.77 16.38 0.93
CA PRO A 91 11.03 15.96 2.11
C PRO A 91 9.88 14.97 1.85
N SER A 92 9.39 14.89 0.61
CA SER A 92 8.36 13.94 0.17
C SER A 92 8.91 12.66 -0.46
N GLU A 93 10.22 12.40 -0.33
CA GLU A 93 10.86 11.19 -0.85
C GLU A 93 10.19 9.93 -0.28
N MET A 94 9.79 9.01 -1.17
CA MET A 94 9.00 7.86 -0.75
C MET A 94 9.11 6.67 -1.71
N TYR A 95 8.96 5.48 -1.14
CA TYR A 95 8.78 4.22 -1.85
C TYR A 95 7.29 3.86 -1.80
N VAL A 96 6.66 3.71 -2.96
CA VAL A 96 5.20 3.62 -3.09
C VAL A 96 4.77 2.31 -3.76
N TRP A 97 3.81 1.63 -3.13
CA TRP A 97 3.15 0.43 -3.62
C TRP A 97 1.63 0.63 -3.74
N PRO A 98 0.97 0.02 -4.74
CA PRO A 98 1.58 -0.42 -5.99
C PRO A 98 1.99 0.82 -6.81
N TYR A 99 2.87 0.65 -7.80
CA TYR A 99 3.28 1.76 -8.67
C TYR A 99 2.11 2.44 -9.41
N PHE A 100 0.96 1.77 -9.54
CA PHE A 100 -0.28 2.33 -10.10
C PHE A 100 -0.72 3.62 -9.39
N ALA A 101 -0.41 3.79 -8.10
CA ALA A 101 -0.70 5.00 -7.35
C ALA A 101 0.06 6.25 -7.85
N GLN A 102 1.05 6.08 -8.74
CA GLN A 102 1.89 7.13 -9.30
C GLN A 102 1.89 7.13 -10.84
N TYR A 103 0.94 6.43 -11.46
CA TYR A 103 0.86 6.19 -12.90
C TYR A 103 -0.53 6.53 -13.45
N PRO A 104 -0.62 7.12 -14.66
CA PRO A 104 -1.90 7.25 -15.37
C PRO A 104 -2.41 5.87 -15.80
N LEU A 105 -3.64 5.52 -15.41
CA LEU A 105 -4.21 4.20 -15.73
C LEU A 105 -4.42 3.97 -17.24
N ALA A 106 -4.55 5.05 -18.02
CA ALA A 106 -4.68 5.01 -19.47
C ALA A 106 -3.37 4.59 -20.17
N ASP A 107 -2.22 4.74 -19.51
CA ASP A 107 -0.90 4.47 -20.07
C ASP A 107 -0.39 3.06 -19.71
N LEU A 108 -1.18 2.26 -18.99
CA LEU A 108 -0.80 0.89 -18.61
C LEU A 108 -0.73 -0.02 -19.83
N THR A 109 0.38 -0.73 -19.96
CA THR A 109 0.56 -1.76 -20.98
C THR A 109 -0.26 -3.02 -20.67
N PRO A 110 -0.51 -3.91 -21.64
CA PRO A 110 -1.28 -5.15 -21.38
C PRO A 110 -0.72 -6.02 -20.24
N PRO A 111 0.61 -6.23 -20.09
CA PRO A 111 1.17 -6.93 -18.93
C PRO A 111 0.90 -6.21 -17.60
N GLN A 112 0.98 -4.87 -17.58
CA GLN A 112 0.70 -4.08 -16.38
C GLN A 112 -0.79 -4.10 -16.00
N LEU A 113 -1.70 -4.22 -16.98
CA LEU A 113 -3.11 -4.46 -16.70
C LEU A 113 -3.34 -5.84 -16.06
N VAL A 114 -2.59 -6.88 -16.45
CA VAL A 114 -2.64 -8.17 -15.75
C VAL A 114 -2.18 -8.05 -14.30
N GLU A 115 -1.11 -7.29 -14.04
CA GLU A 115 -0.66 -6.99 -12.68
C GLU A 115 -1.72 -6.23 -11.88
N LEU A 116 -2.35 -5.23 -12.48
CA LEU A 116 -3.43 -4.47 -11.84
C LEU A 116 -4.60 -5.39 -11.46
N PHE A 117 -5.01 -6.28 -12.36
CA PHE A 117 -6.12 -7.22 -12.12
C PHE A 117 -5.82 -8.31 -11.09
N ARG A 118 -4.60 -8.42 -10.58
CA ARG A 118 -4.32 -9.21 -9.38
C ARG A 118 -4.78 -8.52 -8.10
N ILE A 119 -4.83 -7.18 -8.11
CA ILE A 119 -5.14 -6.37 -6.93
C ILE A 119 -6.62 -5.96 -6.94
N VAL A 120 -7.13 -5.60 -8.12
CA VAL A 120 -8.48 -5.04 -8.27
C VAL A 120 -9.27 -5.79 -9.33
N THR A 121 -10.60 -5.72 -9.27
CA THR A 121 -11.44 -6.36 -10.27
C THR A 121 -11.56 -5.51 -11.54
N SER A 122 -12.08 -6.10 -12.62
CA SER A 122 -12.44 -5.35 -13.82
C SER A 122 -13.50 -4.28 -13.59
N TYR A 123 -14.35 -4.44 -12.57
CA TYR A 123 -15.35 -3.45 -12.19
C TYR A 123 -14.66 -2.23 -11.55
N ASP A 124 -13.78 -2.47 -10.57
CA ASP A 124 -13.00 -1.41 -9.91
C ASP A 124 -12.16 -0.62 -10.92
N TYR A 125 -11.56 -1.31 -11.90
CA TYR A 125 -10.81 -0.65 -12.97
C TYR A 125 -11.68 0.29 -13.82
N GLN A 126 -12.92 -0.12 -14.17
CA GLN A 126 -13.83 0.74 -14.92
C GLN A 126 -14.22 2.00 -14.14
N GLU A 127 -14.44 1.86 -12.82
CA GLU A 127 -14.67 3.02 -11.96
C GLU A 127 -13.45 3.94 -11.90
N MET A 128 -12.25 3.37 -11.70
CA MET A 128 -10.99 4.13 -11.70
C MET A 128 -10.71 4.85 -13.03
N GLN A 129 -11.10 4.27 -14.17
CA GLN A 129 -10.99 4.92 -15.47
C GLN A 129 -11.84 6.20 -15.56
N THR A 130 -12.95 6.27 -14.83
CA THR A 130 -13.80 7.48 -14.78
C THR A 130 -13.08 8.64 -14.09
N TYR A 131 -12.29 8.36 -13.06
CA TYR A 131 -11.50 9.35 -12.32
C TYR A 131 -10.08 9.54 -12.88
N GLY A 132 -9.61 8.61 -13.71
CA GLY A 132 -8.29 8.62 -14.34
C GLY A 132 -7.12 8.26 -13.42
N THR A 133 -7.41 7.82 -12.19
CA THR A 133 -6.38 7.55 -11.16
C THR A 133 -6.69 6.26 -10.39
N TYR A 134 -5.65 5.66 -9.83
CA TYR A 134 -5.76 4.54 -8.91
C TYR A 134 -6.30 5.00 -7.56
N ILE A 135 -7.46 4.48 -7.15
CA ILE A 135 -8.15 4.83 -5.89
C ILE A 135 -8.23 3.66 -4.90
N PHE A 136 -7.51 2.57 -5.13
CA PHE A 136 -7.50 1.46 -4.17
C PHE A 136 -6.38 1.60 -3.14
N TYR A 137 -6.17 0.58 -2.32
CA TYR A 137 -5.16 0.59 -1.26
C TYR A 137 -3.75 0.85 -1.78
N ARG A 138 -3.02 1.70 -1.07
CA ARG A 138 -1.60 1.99 -1.32
C ARG A 138 -0.81 2.08 -0.03
N VAL A 139 0.48 1.79 -0.14
CA VAL A 139 1.47 1.88 0.94
C VAL A 139 2.57 2.86 0.54
N GLY A 140 2.99 3.71 1.48
CA GLY A 140 4.08 4.65 1.31
C GLY A 140 5.07 4.56 2.46
N ILE A 141 6.34 4.28 2.17
CA ILE A 141 7.40 4.15 3.17
C ILE A 141 8.51 5.16 2.83
N GLY A 142 8.93 5.94 3.83
CA GLY A 142 10.03 6.90 3.72
C GLY A 142 11.40 6.19 3.63
N PRO A 143 12.46 6.87 3.15
CA PRO A 143 13.79 6.26 3.01
C PRO A 143 14.40 5.79 4.34
N ASP A 144 13.91 6.30 5.46
CA ASP A 144 14.27 5.93 6.84
C ASP A 144 13.50 4.70 7.36
N GLY A 145 12.54 4.18 6.59
CA GLY A 145 11.69 3.06 6.97
C GLY A 145 10.39 3.46 7.67
N THR A 146 10.12 4.77 7.86
CA THR A 146 8.86 5.24 8.44
C THR A 146 7.69 4.90 7.51
N LEU A 147 6.70 4.17 8.02
CA LEU A 147 5.45 3.93 7.28
C LEU A 147 4.60 5.21 7.30
N HIS A 148 4.47 5.91 6.18
CA HIS A 148 3.67 7.14 6.14
C HIS A 148 2.19 6.84 6.01
N TYR A 149 1.81 5.86 5.18
CA TYR A 149 0.42 5.50 4.99
C TYR A 149 0.23 4.04 4.56
N PHE A 150 -0.91 3.49 4.97
CA PHE A 150 -1.56 2.34 4.37
C PHE A 150 -3.06 2.67 4.29
N VAL A 151 -3.48 3.20 3.14
CA VAL A 151 -4.78 3.87 3.00
C VAL A 151 -5.46 3.45 1.71
N ALA A 152 -6.77 3.29 1.74
CA ALA A 152 -7.59 3.22 0.53
C ALA A 152 -7.64 4.61 -0.11
N GLY A 153 -7.45 4.70 -1.43
CA GLY A 153 -7.73 5.95 -2.12
C GLY A 153 -9.22 6.30 -2.05
N ASP A 154 -9.52 7.59 -2.27
CA ASP A 154 -10.85 8.10 -2.59
C ASP A 154 -10.88 8.52 -4.06
#